data_AF-A0A8J9VG39-F1
#
_entry.id   AF-A0A8J9VG39-F1
#
_cell.length_a   1.000
_cell.length_b   1.000
_cell.length_c   1.000
_cell.angle_alpha   90.00
_cell.angle_beta   90.00
_cell.angle_gamma   90.00
#
_symmetry.space_group_name_H-M   'P 1'
#
loop_
_entity.id
_entity.type
_entity.pdbx_description
1 polymer ?
#
loop_
_entity_poly.entity_id
_entity_poly.type
_entity_poly.pdbx_seq_one_letter_code
_entity_poly.pdbx_strand_id
1 'polypeptide(L)'
;MKVLECVPLLVLVLTLSGVSTSLSDVNIMKDAPPLPDDLDFSEDSLEELDRVKKLAVRSVGCSNVAPDCHCNFWKYVGLCEAPNFQIWMKDFCAASCEFCSGESIGSECQNKYADATCNMLAKHEIHLMQRFRYFMACRCPRVCGICTAELAKFPPTPPPTLAPTTQDSYDVEVECLRLHNEIRRYHGAAGLTWCPMVWKSTRRVGCAKTKNVLACIYEPTGNTQNPYAIEKNVQP
;
A
#
# COMPACT_ATOMS: atom_id res chain seq x y z
N MET A 1 14.96 14.50 -55.42
CA MET A 1 15.07 13.04 -55.64
C MET A 1 16.30 12.55 -54.90
N LYS A 2 16.11 11.89 -53.76
CA LYS A 2 17.18 11.20 -53.02
C LYS A 2 16.67 9.80 -52.72
N VAL A 3 17.51 8.84 -53.09
CA VAL A 3 17.20 7.42 -53.27
C VAL A 3 17.16 6.74 -51.91
N LEU A 4 16.15 5.88 -51.78
CA LEU A 4 15.83 5.02 -50.66
C LEU A 4 16.80 3.82 -50.69
N GLU A 5 17.62 3.62 -49.67
CA GLU A 5 18.40 2.39 -49.51
C GLU A 5 17.85 1.56 -48.33
N CYS A 6 17.34 0.38 -48.67
CA CYS A 6 16.89 -0.66 -47.75
C CYS A 6 18.10 -1.44 -47.21
N VAL A 7 18.19 -1.57 -45.88
CA VAL A 7 19.14 -2.46 -45.20
C VAL A 7 18.41 -3.77 -44.83
N PRO A 8 18.97 -4.96 -45.11
CA PRO A 8 18.28 -6.22 -44.89
C PRO A 8 18.29 -6.66 -43.42
N LEU A 9 17.17 -7.25 -43.02
CA LEU A 9 16.90 -7.92 -41.75
C LEU A 9 17.86 -9.12 -41.57
N LEU A 10 18.68 -9.09 -40.51
CA LEU A 10 19.48 -10.24 -40.10
C LEU A 10 18.70 -11.01 -39.02
N VAL A 11 18.20 -12.20 -39.39
CA VAL A 11 17.52 -13.13 -38.48
C VAL A 11 18.58 -13.89 -37.68
N LEU A 12 18.71 -13.58 -36.39
CA LEU A 12 19.56 -14.33 -35.47
C LEU A 12 18.72 -15.40 -34.76
N VAL A 13 18.88 -16.66 -35.19
CA VAL A 13 18.34 -17.84 -34.48
C VAL A 13 19.32 -18.19 -33.36
N LEU A 14 18.94 -17.94 -32.10
CA LEU A 14 19.67 -18.46 -30.95
C LEU A 14 19.03 -19.76 -30.47
N THR A 15 19.83 -20.82 -30.54
CA THR A 15 19.54 -22.17 -30.08
C THR A 15 19.55 -22.23 -28.55
N LEU A 16 18.44 -22.65 -27.95
CA LEU A 16 18.35 -23.01 -26.53
C LEU A 16 19.03 -24.37 -26.30
N SER A 17 20.26 -24.36 -25.78
CA SER A 17 20.87 -25.56 -25.20
C SER A 17 20.52 -25.63 -23.71
N GLY A 18 19.75 -26.66 -23.36
CA GLY A 18 19.30 -26.94 -22.01
C GLY A 18 20.44 -27.23 -21.03
N VAL A 19 20.20 -26.84 -19.78
CA VAL A 19 20.89 -27.39 -18.62
C VAL A 19 19.81 -28.01 -17.75
N SER A 20 19.88 -29.35 -17.68
CA SER A 20 19.12 -30.17 -16.75
C SER A 20 19.80 -30.07 -15.38
N THR A 21 19.08 -29.55 -14.39
CA THR A 21 19.38 -29.80 -12.98
C THR A 21 18.20 -30.52 -12.35
N SER A 22 18.42 -31.82 -12.16
CA SER A 22 17.69 -32.66 -11.23
C SER A 22 17.85 -32.10 -9.82
N LEU A 23 16.75 -31.66 -9.21
CA LEU A 23 16.60 -31.63 -7.76
C LEU A 23 15.21 -32.19 -7.42
N SER A 24 15.21 -33.41 -6.93
CA SER A 24 14.14 -34.01 -6.16
C SER A 24 13.94 -33.24 -4.85
N ASP A 25 12.69 -33.24 -4.39
CA ASP A 25 12.23 -32.87 -3.04
C ASP A 25 12.10 -31.37 -2.70
N VAL A 26 11.00 -30.73 -3.15
CA VAL A 26 10.04 -30.01 -2.28
C VAL A 26 8.70 -29.97 -3.02
N ASN A 27 7.78 -30.86 -2.66
CA ASN A 27 6.42 -30.87 -3.17
C ASN A 27 5.46 -30.65 -2.00
N ILE A 28 5.41 -29.42 -1.49
CA ILE A 28 4.37 -28.94 -0.56
C ILE A 28 4.05 -27.49 -0.93
N MET A 29 2.77 -27.22 -1.22
CA MET A 29 2.13 -25.92 -1.47
C MET A 29 2.31 -25.27 -2.86
N LYS A 30 1.62 -25.84 -3.86
CA LYS A 30 1.13 -25.09 -5.03
C LYS A 30 -0.26 -24.48 -4.85
N ASP A 31 -0.88 -24.64 -3.68
CA ASP A 31 -2.28 -24.25 -3.43
C ASP A 31 -2.40 -23.06 -2.48
N ALA A 32 -1.69 -21.96 -2.78
CA ALA A 32 -2.11 -20.67 -2.27
C ALA A 32 -3.37 -20.27 -3.07
N PRO A 33 -4.54 -20.07 -2.45
CA PRO A 33 -5.70 -19.57 -3.17
C PRO A 33 -5.39 -18.20 -3.76
N PRO A 34 -5.89 -17.88 -4.97
CA PRO A 34 -5.72 -16.56 -5.54
C PRO A 34 -6.26 -15.52 -4.56
N LEU A 35 -5.48 -14.47 -4.34
CA LEU A 35 -5.94 -13.27 -3.64
C LEU A 35 -7.17 -12.71 -4.38
N PRO A 36 -8.07 -12.01 -3.69
CA PRO A 36 -9.19 -11.35 -4.36
C PRO A 36 -8.65 -10.49 -5.51
N ASP A 37 -9.26 -10.62 -6.70
CA ASP A 37 -8.82 -9.97 -7.95
C ASP A 37 -8.76 -8.42 -7.87
N ASP A 38 -9.27 -7.84 -6.79
CA ASP A 38 -9.37 -6.39 -6.57
C ASP A 38 -8.14 -5.77 -5.86
N LEU A 39 -7.10 -6.55 -5.57
CA LEU A 39 -5.85 -6.06 -4.99
C LEU A 39 -4.72 -6.15 -6.02
N ASP A 40 -4.53 -5.07 -6.78
CA ASP A 40 -3.42 -4.91 -7.72
C ASP A 40 -2.11 -4.74 -6.93
N PHE A 41 -1.47 -5.86 -6.58
CA PHE A 41 -0.17 -5.88 -5.95
C PHE A 41 0.91 -5.69 -7.02
N SER A 42 1.70 -4.61 -6.91
CA SER A 42 2.87 -4.38 -7.76
C SER A 42 3.86 -5.56 -7.71
N GLU A 43 4.58 -5.83 -8.82
CA GLU A 43 5.60 -6.90 -8.90
C GLU A 43 6.64 -6.85 -7.76
N ASP A 44 6.95 -5.65 -7.25
CA ASP A 44 7.83 -5.46 -6.08
C ASP A 44 7.31 -6.18 -4.81
N SER A 45 6.00 -6.27 -4.62
CA SER A 45 5.38 -6.94 -3.46
C SER A 45 5.47 -8.47 -3.54
N LEU A 46 5.55 -9.03 -4.76
CA LEU A 46 5.69 -10.47 -4.97
C LEU A 46 7.12 -10.96 -4.70
N GLU A 47 8.13 -10.17 -5.06
CA GLU A 47 9.52 -10.46 -4.66
C GLU A 47 9.69 -10.43 -3.14
N GLU A 48 9.02 -9.49 -2.46
CA GLU A 48 9.08 -9.38 -1.00
C GLU A 48 8.42 -10.60 -0.33
N LEU A 49 7.32 -11.11 -0.89
CA LEU A 49 6.67 -12.34 -0.43
C LEU A 49 7.58 -13.58 -0.58
N ASP A 50 8.34 -13.68 -1.68
CA ASP A 50 9.28 -14.80 -1.89
C ASP A 50 10.48 -14.75 -0.93
N ARG A 51 10.94 -13.54 -0.58
CA ARG A 51 11.96 -13.36 0.48
C ARG A 51 11.44 -13.77 1.85
N VAL A 52 10.19 -13.44 2.19
CA VAL A 52 9.55 -13.86 3.45
C VAL A 52 9.40 -15.38 3.52
N LYS A 53 9.09 -16.06 2.41
CA LYS A 53 9.00 -17.53 2.35
C LYS A 53 10.34 -18.22 2.61
N LYS A 54 11.46 -17.67 2.10
CA LYS A 54 12.80 -18.27 2.25
C LYS A 54 13.40 -18.16 3.66
N LEU A 55 12.85 -17.30 4.52
CA LEU A 55 13.38 -17.04 5.87
C LEU A 55 12.65 -17.77 7.00
N ALA A 56 11.66 -18.60 6.69
CA ALA A 56 10.82 -19.27 7.69
C ALA A 56 11.53 -20.42 8.42
N VAL A 57 12.48 -20.08 9.30
CA VAL A 57 12.88 -20.93 10.42
C VAL A 57 11.84 -20.74 11.52
N ARG A 58 11.25 -21.83 12.02
CA ARG A 58 10.27 -21.81 13.11
C ARG A 58 10.87 -21.06 14.30
N SER A 59 10.36 -19.87 14.62
CA SER A 59 10.91 -19.06 15.71
C SER A 59 10.66 -19.78 17.03
N VAL A 60 11.70 -19.93 17.86
CA VAL A 60 11.64 -20.57 19.18
C VAL A 60 10.92 -19.67 20.22
N GLY A 61 10.41 -18.52 19.80
CA GLY A 61 9.59 -17.61 20.60
C GLY A 61 8.38 -17.09 19.83
N CYS A 62 7.45 -16.46 20.57
CA CYS A 62 6.29 -15.81 19.99
C CYS A 62 6.70 -14.51 19.29
N SER A 63 7.02 -14.60 18.01
CA SER A 63 7.31 -13.45 17.15
C SER A 63 6.65 -13.63 15.80
N ASN A 64 6.32 -12.52 15.14
CA ASN A 64 5.94 -12.60 13.73
C ASN A 64 7.19 -12.94 12.91
N VAL A 65 7.06 -13.89 11.99
CA VAL A 65 8.09 -14.18 10.97
C VAL A 65 7.97 -13.16 9.84
N ALA A 66 6.73 -12.82 9.46
CA ALA A 66 6.46 -11.74 8.53
C ALA A 66 6.59 -10.37 9.24
N PRO A 67 6.82 -9.26 8.49
CA PRO A 67 6.89 -7.93 9.08
C PRO A 67 5.63 -7.60 9.88
N ASP A 68 5.81 -7.05 11.09
CA ASP A 68 4.69 -6.69 12.01
C ASP A 68 3.62 -5.84 11.32
N CYS A 69 4.03 -4.98 10.40
CA CYS A 69 3.14 -4.13 9.60
C CYS A 69 2.11 -4.95 8.80
N HIS A 70 2.57 -6.01 8.11
CA HIS A 70 1.68 -6.88 7.33
C HIS A 70 0.79 -7.70 8.25
N CYS A 71 1.36 -8.28 9.31
CA CYS A 71 0.60 -9.07 10.28
C CYS A 71 -0.48 -8.25 11.00
N ASN A 72 -0.18 -7.00 11.37
CA ASN A 72 -1.14 -6.06 11.94
C ASN A 72 -2.27 -5.73 10.96
N PHE A 73 -1.95 -5.50 9.69
CA PHE A 73 -2.95 -5.25 8.66
C PHE A 73 -3.85 -6.46 8.44
N TRP A 74 -3.27 -7.65 8.32
CA TRP A 74 -4.03 -8.89 8.13
C TRP A 74 -4.90 -9.24 9.33
N LYS A 75 -4.44 -8.98 10.56
CA LYS A 75 -5.30 -9.04 11.75
C LYS A 75 -6.46 -8.06 11.64
N TYR A 76 -6.17 -6.81 11.29
CA TYR A 76 -7.19 -5.76 11.17
C TYR A 76 -8.30 -6.13 10.18
N VAL A 77 -7.98 -6.79 9.07
CA VAL A 77 -8.97 -7.24 8.08
C VAL A 77 -9.62 -8.61 8.43
N GLY A 78 -9.31 -9.19 9.59
CA GLY A 78 -9.95 -10.42 10.09
C GLY A 78 -9.40 -11.72 9.50
N LEU A 79 -8.17 -11.73 8.99
CA LEU A 79 -7.58 -12.94 8.41
C LEU A 79 -7.06 -13.92 9.46
N CYS A 80 -6.95 -13.51 10.73
CA CYS A 80 -6.61 -14.42 11.83
C CYS A 80 -7.76 -15.42 12.08
N GLU A 81 -9.02 -14.98 11.93
CA GLU A 81 -10.22 -15.80 12.11
C GLU A 81 -10.64 -16.56 10.84
N ALA A 82 -10.14 -16.14 9.68
CA ALA A 82 -10.47 -16.76 8.40
C ALA A 82 -9.93 -18.20 8.30
N PRO A 83 -10.77 -19.24 8.11
CA PRO A 83 -10.35 -20.65 8.18
C PRO A 83 -9.25 -21.02 7.17
N ASN A 84 -9.27 -20.40 6.00
CA ASN A 84 -8.30 -20.61 4.92
C ASN A 84 -6.94 -19.94 5.18
N PHE A 85 -6.89 -18.93 6.05
CA PHE A 85 -5.65 -18.22 6.38
C PHE A 85 -5.11 -18.55 7.76
N GLN A 86 -5.89 -19.23 8.61
CA GLN A 86 -5.52 -19.51 9.99
C GLN A 86 -4.18 -20.23 10.13
N ILE A 87 -3.88 -21.22 9.29
CA ILE A 87 -2.60 -21.96 9.31
C ILE A 87 -1.45 -21.00 8.99
N TRP A 88 -1.59 -20.24 7.91
CA TRP A 88 -0.59 -19.28 7.48
C TRP A 88 -0.35 -18.20 8.54
N MET A 89 -1.42 -17.67 9.12
CA MET A 89 -1.34 -16.66 10.18
C MET A 89 -0.70 -17.21 11.46
N LYS A 90 -0.93 -18.48 11.80
CA LYS A 90 -0.23 -19.16 12.91
C LYS A 90 1.27 -19.29 12.67
N ASP A 91 1.69 -19.55 11.44
CA ASP A 91 3.11 -19.76 11.13
C ASP A 91 3.88 -18.44 10.95
N PHE A 92 3.23 -17.41 10.39
CA PHE A 92 3.91 -16.17 10.00
C PHE A 92 3.58 -14.96 10.88
N CYS A 93 2.40 -14.94 11.51
CA CYS A 93 1.85 -13.80 12.24
C CYS A 93 1.35 -14.19 13.63
N ALA A 94 1.97 -15.20 14.25
CA ALA A 94 1.54 -15.80 15.51
C ALA A 94 1.35 -14.76 16.62
N ALA A 95 2.28 -13.81 16.73
CA ALA A 95 2.25 -12.78 17.76
C ALA A 95 1.11 -11.78 17.53
N SER A 96 0.95 -11.29 16.30
CA SER A 96 -0.12 -10.34 15.97
C SER A 96 -1.50 -10.97 16.17
N CYS A 97 -1.69 -12.19 15.66
CA CYS A 97 -2.94 -12.92 15.76
C CYS A 97 -3.17 -13.61 17.12
N GLU A 98 -2.32 -13.34 18.12
CA GLU A 98 -2.49 -13.85 19.49
C GLU A 98 -2.56 -15.39 19.57
N PHE A 99 -1.93 -16.10 18.63
CA PHE A 99 -1.89 -17.56 18.62
C PHE A 99 -0.90 -18.16 19.61
N CYS A 100 -0.07 -17.31 20.23
CA CYS A 100 0.92 -17.74 21.20
C CYS A 100 0.27 -18.00 22.56
N SER A 101 0.50 -19.20 23.11
CA SER A 101 0.12 -19.54 24.47
C SER A 101 1.31 -19.30 25.41
N GLY A 102 1.29 -18.22 26.18
CA GLY A 102 2.35 -17.91 27.15
C GLY A 102 2.37 -16.42 27.55
N GLU A 103 2.94 -16.11 28.73
CA GLU A 103 3.14 -14.75 29.23
C GLU A 103 3.81 -13.90 28.14
N SER A 104 3.05 -12.94 27.64
CA SER A 104 3.33 -12.02 26.53
C SER A 104 4.81 -11.69 26.36
N ILE A 105 5.48 -12.35 25.41
CA ILE A 105 6.68 -11.81 24.78
C ILE A 105 6.17 -10.75 23.81
N GLY A 106 5.80 -9.60 24.37
CA GLY A 106 5.28 -8.48 23.62
C GLY A 106 6.37 -7.94 22.71
N SER A 107 6.21 -8.12 21.40
CA SER A 107 6.55 -7.00 20.54
C SER A 107 5.67 -5.86 21.03
N GLU A 108 6.28 -4.89 21.68
CA GLU A 108 5.60 -3.78 22.31
C GLU A 108 4.82 -3.06 21.22
N CYS A 109 3.52 -3.37 21.10
CA CYS A 109 2.75 -2.87 19.98
C CYS A 109 2.41 -1.41 20.22
N GLN A 110 3.35 -0.57 19.80
CA GLN A 110 3.30 0.86 19.93
C GLN A 110 3.00 1.49 18.57
N ASN A 111 2.42 2.69 18.62
CA ASN A 111 2.32 3.52 17.43
C ASN A 111 3.73 3.93 16.99
N LYS A 112 4.01 3.84 15.70
CA LYS A 112 5.26 4.36 15.11
C LYS A 112 5.24 5.89 15.05
N TYR A 113 4.06 6.49 14.91
CA TYR A 113 3.87 7.93 15.08
C TYR A 113 3.47 8.27 16.50
N ALA A 114 3.72 9.52 16.90
CA ALA A 114 3.23 10.04 18.16
C ALA A 114 1.71 9.84 18.29
N ASP A 115 1.26 9.47 19.49
CA ASP A 115 -0.16 9.21 19.77
C ASP A 115 -1.05 10.38 19.35
N ALA A 116 -0.58 11.63 19.49
CA ALA A 116 -1.30 12.82 19.04
C ALA A 116 -1.63 12.78 17.52
N THR A 117 -0.68 12.36 16.69
CA THR A 117 -0.87 12.22 15.24
C THR A 117 -1.83 11.08 14.93
N CYS A 118 -1.64 9.92 15.56
CA CYS A 118 -2.53 8.76 15.34
C CYS A 118 -3.97 9.05 15.79
N ASN A 119 -4.16 9.72 16.93
CA ASN A 119 -5.47 10.14 17.42
C ASN A 119 -6.13 11.17 16.49
N MET A 120 -5.36 12.11 15.95
CA MET A 120 -5.86 13.06 14.96
C MET A 120 -6.40 12.33 13.72
N LEU A 121 -5.62 11.41 13.16
CA LEU A 121 -6.02 10.61 12.00
C LEU A 121 -7.23 9.71 12.30
N ALA A 122 -7.27 9.10 13.48
CA ALA A 122 -8.40 8.29 13.90
C ALA A 122 -9.69 9.11 14.07
N LYS A 123 -9.59 10.31 14.65
CA LYS A 123 -10.70 11.26 14.80
C LYS A 123 -11.30 11.69 13.45
N HIS A 124 -10.47 11.77 12.40
CA HIS A 124 -10.91 12.05 11.04
C HIS A 124 -11.33 10.80 10.26
N GLU A 125 -11.51 9.66 10.94
CA GLU A 125 -11.95 8.40 10.34
C GLU A 125 -11.05 7.89 9.21
N ILE A 126 -9.79 8.35 9.17
CA ILE A 126 -8.81 7.94 8.15
C ILE A 126 -8.56 6.44 8.20
N HIS A 127 -8.64 5.83 9.39
CA HIS A 127 -8.53 4.38 9.57
C HIS A 127 -9.68 3.58 8.94
N LEU A 128 -10.85 4.18 8.69
CA LEU A 128 -11.98 3.52 8.03
C LEU A 128 -11.82 3.52 6.50
N MET A 129 -11.13 4.53 5.95
CA MET A 129 -10.89 4.67 4.52
C MET A 129 -10.00 3.53 3.98
N GLN A 130 -10.49 2.78 3.00
CA GLN A 130 -9.84 1.58 2.48
C GLN A 130 -8.37 1.79 2.09
N ARG A 131 -8.07 2.88 1.38
CA ARG A 131 -6.70 3.24 0.95
C ARG A 131 -5.71 3.53 2.08
N PHE A 132 -6.20 3.81 3.29
CA PHE A 132 -5.35 4.15 4.44
C PHE A 132 -5.32 3.07 5.51
N ARG A 133 -6.09 1.99 5.36
CA ARG A 133 -6.13 0.88 6.33
C ARG A 133 -4.75 0.28 6.57
N TYR A 134 -3.99 0.03 5.51
CA TYR A 134 -2.62 -0.48 5.61
C TYR A 134 -1.69 0.50 6.35
N PHE A 135 -1.73 1.77 5.97
CA PHE A 135 -0.93 2.82 6.63
C PHE A 135 -1.26 2.91 8.12
N MET A 136 -2.54 2.93 8.47
CA MET A 136 -3.01 3.04 9.85
C MET A 136 -2.66 1.79 10.66
N ALA A 137 -2.76 0.60 10.08
CA ALA A 137 -2.32 -0.64 10.72
C ALA A 137 -0.81 -0.70 10.97
N CYS A 138 -0.03 -0.11 10.07
CA CYS A 138 1.42 -0.14 10.17
C CYS A 138 1.99 0.93 11.13
N ARG A 139 1.35 2.09 11.16
CA ARG A 139 1.88 3.29 11.83
C ARG A 139 1.15 3.62 13.12
N CYS A 140 -0.12 3.27 13.21
CA CYS A 140 -1.00 3.59 14.32
C CYS A 140 -1.78 2.37 14.86
N PRO A 141 -1.16 1.18 15.01
CA PRO A 141 -1.88 -0.04 15.37
C PRO A 141 -2.62 0.03 16.71
N ARG A 142 -2.08 0.78 17.69
CA ARG A 142 -2.69 0.90 19.01
C ARG A 142 -3.96 1.75 18.98
N VAL A 143 -3.91 2.92 18.34
CA VAL A 143 -5.09 3.79 18.22
C VAL A 143 -6.17 3.16 17.34
N CYS A 144 -5.79 2.35 16.36
CA CYS A 144 -6.74 1.62 15.52
C CYS A 144 -7.33 0.37 16.20
N GLY A 145 -6.98 0.09 17.45
CA GLY A 145 -7.47 -1.08 18.18
C GLY A 145 -6.96 -2.42 17.65
N ILE A 146 -5.89 -2.41 16.84
CA ILE A 146 -5.29 -3.63 16.26
C ILE A 146 -4.48 -4.37 17.33
N CYS A 147 -3.87 -3.60 18.22
CA CYS A 147 -3.11 -4.12 19.33
C CYS A 147 -3.88 -3.98 20.63
N THR A 148 -4.59 -5.04 20.95
CA THR A 148 -5.50 -5.22 22.07
C THR A 148 -4.80 -5.83 23.29
N ALA A 149 -3.54 -5.44 23.58
CA ALA A 149 -2.83 -5.97 24.75
C ALA A 149 -3.55 -5.69 26.09
N GLU A 150 -4.49 -4.75 26.15
CA GLU A 150 -5.26 -4.42 27.35
C GLU A 150 -6.80 -4.35 27.18
N LEU A 151 -7.36 -4.69 26.02
CA LEU A 151 -8.81 -4.54 25.81
C LEU A 151 -9.67 -5.61 26.49
N ALA A 152 -9.09 -6.58 27.20
CA ALA A 152 -9.82 -7.45 28.12
C ALA A 152 -10.46 -6.69 29.32
N LYS A 153 -10.20 -5.39 29.49
CA LYS A 153 -10.78 -4.56 30.57
C LYS A 153 -11.89 -3.60 30.14
N PHE A 154 -12.21 -3.47 28.86
CA PHE A 154 -13.30 -2.59 28.41
C PHE A 154 -14.38 -3.41 27.70
N PRO A 155 -15.67 -3.17 28.01
CA PRO A 155 -16.77 -3.87 27.35
C PRO A 155 -16.74 -3.60 25.84
N PRO A 156 -17.11 -4.59 25.01
CA PRO A 156 -17.11 -4.46 23.56
C PRO A 156 -18.01 -3.30 23.14
N THR A 157 -17.44 -2.29 22.49
CA THR A 157 -18.22 -1.25 21.82
C THR A 157 -19.02 -1.94 20.72
N PRO A 158 -20.36 -1.74 20.65
CA PRO A 158 -21.18 -2.36 19.63
C PRO A 158 -20.66 -1.98 18.23
N PRO A 159 -20.77 -2.89 17.24
CA PRO A 159 -20.37 -2.62 15.87
C PRO A 159 -21.05 -1.33 15.37
N PRO A 160 -20.32 -0.44 14.67
CA PRO A 160 -20.89 0.79 14.19
C PRO A 160 -22.05 0.46 13.25
N THR A 161 -23.25 0.86 13.67
CA THR A 161 -24.43 0.85 12.81
C THR A 161 -24.13 1.81 11.67
N LEU A 162 -23.94 1.26 10.46
CA LEU A 162 -23.75 2.03 9.24
C LEU A 162 -25.00 2.88 9.01
N ALA A 163 -24.98 4.13 9.47
CA ALA A 163 -25.94 5.13 9.04
C ALA A 163 -25.69 5.41 7.54
N PRO A 164 -26.75 5.58 6.72
CA PRO A 164 -26.59 5.97 5.34
C PRO A 164 -26.11 7.43 5.32
N THR A 165 -24.80 7.62 5.14
CA THR A 165 -24.22 8.94 4.91
C THR A 165 -24.63 9.40 3.53
N THR A 166 -25.42 10.46 3.48
CA THR A 166 -25.71 11.25 2.28
C THR A 166 -24.40 11.53 1.55
N GLN A 167 -24.28 11.05 0.31
CA GLN A 167 -23.15 11.34 -0.58
C GLN A 167 -23.16 12.82 -0.98
N ASP A 168 -22.71 13.69 -0.08
CA ASP A 168 -22.08 14.91 -0.53
C ASP A 168 -20.77 14.49 -1.19
N SER A 169 -20.67 14.80 -2.48
CA SER A 169 -19.50 14.60 -3.34
C SER A 169 -18.30 15.36 -2.75
N TYR A 170 -17.70 14.80 -1.72
CA TYR A 170 -16.47 15.29 -1.12
C TYR A 170 -15.36 15.17 -2.16
N ASP A 171 -14.72 16.29 -2.49
CA ASP A 171 -13.55 16.32 -3.35
C ASP A 171 -12.34 15.82 -2.55
N VAL A 172 -12.26 14.48 -2.43
CA VAL A 172 -11.27 13.73 -1.68
C VAL A 172 -9.83 14.15 -2.03
N GLU A 173 -9.61 14.65 -3.24
CA GLU A 173 -8.31 15.05 -3.76
C GLU A 173 -7.89 16.43 -3.25
N VAL A 174 -8.84 17.37 -3.12
CA VAL A 174 -8.60 18.68 -2.51
C VAL A 174 -8.19 18.53 -1.05
N GLU A 175 -8.88 17.65 -0.31
CA GLU A 175 -8.55 17.41 1.10
C GLU A 175 -7.23 16.66 1.27
N CYS A 176 -6.93 15.70 0.38
CA CYS A 176 -5.63 15.01 0.36
C CYS A 176 -4.47 15.99 0.13
N LEU A 177 -4.59 16.88 -0.87
CA LEU A 177 -3.56 17.88 -1.15
C LEU A 177 -3.42 18.88 0.01
N ARG A 178 -4.54 19.29 0.64
CA ARG A 178 -4.53 20.17 1.81
C ARG A 178 -3.74 19.55 2.96
N LEU A 179 -4.05 18.31 3.32
CA LEU A 179 -3.37 17.58 4.40
C LEU A 179 -1.89 17.35 4.09
N HIS A 180 -1.54 16.98 2.84
CA HIS A 180 -0.14 16.84 2.43
C HIS A 180 0.65 18.14 2.59
N ASN A 181 0.07 19.25 2.16
CA ASN A 181 0.70 20.56 2.24
C ASN A 181 0.85 21.05 3.68
N GLU A 182 -0.08 20.69 4.57
CA GLU A 182 0.01 20.97 6.00
C GLU A 182 1.22 20.27 6.63
N ILE A 183 1.43 18.99 6.32
CA ILE A 183 2.61 18.22 6.75
C ILE A 183 3.90 18.82 6.16
N ARG A 184 3.91 19.13 4.86
CA ARG A 184 5.09 19.73 4.20
C ARG A 184 5.50 21.06 4.83
N ARG A 185 4.53 21.91 5.18
CA ARG A 185 4.76 23.18 5.88
C ARG A 185 5.44 22.96 7.24
N TYR A 186 5.01 21.95 7.99
CA TYR A 186 5.64 21.59 9.27
C TYR A 186 7.13 21.24 9.10
N HIS A 187 7.50 20.65 7.96
CA HIS A 187 8.88 20.30 7.61
C HIS A 187 9.63 21.38 6.81
N GLY A 188 9.07 22.58 6.67
CA GLY A 188 9.68 23.67 5.88
C GLY A 188 9.75 23.40 4.37
N ALA A 189 9.03 22.40 3.88
CA ALA A 189 8.96 22.08 2.46
C ALA A 189 7.87 22.93 1.77
N ALA A 190 8.15 23.36 0.53
CA ALA A 190 7.19 24.10 -0.28
C ALA A 190 5.91 23.28 -0.54
N GLY A 191 4.75 23.94 -0.56
CA GLY A 191 3.48 23.28 -0.87
C GLY A 191 3.49 22.64 -2.26
N LEU A 192 2.88 21.47 -2.37
CA LEU A 192 2.55 20.84 -3.63
C LEU A 192 1.34 21.53 -4.25
N THR A 193 1.34 21.60 -5.57
CA THR A 193 0.16 21.87 -6.38
C THR A 193 -0.01 20.69 -7.31
N TRP A 194 -1.25 20.30 -7.60
CA TRP A 194 -1.50 19.36 -8.70
C TRP A 194 -0.81 19.89 -9.95
N CYS A 195 0.13 19.11 -10.50
CA CYS A 195 1.03 19.61 -11.53
C CYS A 195 0.55 19.17 -12.90
N PRO A 196 0.19 20.10 -13.81
CA PRO A 196 -0.17 19.74 -15.18
C PRO A 196 0.99 19.13 -15.98
N MET A 197 2.24 19.22 -15.49
CA MET A 197 3.42 18.63 -16.16
C MET A 197 3.37 17.11 -16.23
N VAL A 198 2.80 16.44 -15.22
CA VAL A 198 2.73 14.97 -15.17
C VAL A 198 1.47 14.42 -15.85
N TRP A 199 0.66 15.29 -16.45
CA TRP A 199 -0.61 14.90 -17.05
C TRP A 199 -0.39 14.19 -18.40
N LYS A 200 -0.53 12.86 -18.43
CA LYS A 200 -0.24 11.98 -19.56
C LYS A 200 -0.90 12.39 -20.88
N SER A 201 -2.06 13.04 -20.88
CA SER A 201 -2.72 13.50 -22.11
C SER A 201 -2.26 14.86 -22.60
N THR A 202 -1.53 15.64 -21.79
CA THR A 202 -0.91 16.90 -22.23
C THR A 202 0.13 16.59 -23.30
N ARG A 203 0.10 17.32 -24.42
CA ARG A 203 0.97 17.08 -25.58
C ARG A 203 1.87 18.26 -25.90
N ARG A 204 1.52 19.45 -25.44
CA ARG A 204 2.17 20.70 -25.80
C ARG A 204 2.30 21.59 -24.57
N VAL A 205 3.39 22.33 -24.52
CA VAL A 205 3.63 23.36 -23.52
C VAL A 205 4.15 24.61 -24.22
N GLY A 206 3.54 25.76 -23.90
CA GLY A 206 4.02 27.07 -24.31
C GLY A 206 4.37 27.87 -23.06
N CYS A 207 5.62 28.29 -22.92
CA CYS A 207 6.06 29.10 -21.79
C CYS A 207 6.54 30.49 -22.23
N ALA A 208 6.26 31.49 -21.42
CA ALA A 208 6.77 32.84 -21.57
C ALA A 208 7.40 33.30 -20.25
N LYS A 209 8.53 34.01 -20.35
CA LYS A 209 9.28 34.49 -19.19
C LYS A 209 9.55 36.00 -19.31
N THR A 210 9.31 36.71 -18.22
CA THR A 210 9.76 38.09 -17.99
C THR A 210 10.89 38.09 -16.95
N LYS A 211 11.39 39.27 -16.52
CA LYS A 211 12.46 39.36 -15.51
C LYS A 211 12.14 38.56 -14.23
N ASN A 212 10.89 38.57 -13.78
CA ASN A 212 10.49 37.99 -12.47
C ASN A 212 9.34 36.98 -12.57
N VAL A 213 8.76 36.75 -13.75
CA VAL A 213 7.57 35.89 -13.88
C VAL A 213 7.81 34.87 -14.99
N LEU A 214 7.54 33.60 -14.68
CA LEU A 214 7.44 32.51 -15.64
C LEU A 214 5.98 32.03 -15.68
N ALA A 215 5.39 31.98 -16.86
CA ALA A 215 4.07 31.40 -17.07
C ALA A 215 4.16 30.32 -18.15
N CYS A 216 3.47 29.19 -17.94
CA CYS A 216 3.37 28.10 -18.89
C CYS A 216 1.90 27.71 -19.09
N ILE A 217 1.54 27.43 -20.34
CA ILE A 217 0.22 26.94 -20.76
C ILE A 217 0.42 25.53 -21.31
N TYR A 218 -0.46 24.61 -20.92
CA TYR A 218 -0.40 23.19 -21.27
C TYR A 218 -1.64 22.80 -22.10
N GLU A 219 -1.42 22.09 -23.21
CA GLU A 219 -2.48 21.64 -24.12
C GLU A 219 -2.36 20.15 -24.50
N PRO A 220 -3.46 19.38 -24.50
CA PRO A 220 -4.74 19.66 -23.86
C PRO A 220 -4.59 20.00 -22.37
N THR A 221 -5.49 20.81 -21.83
CA THR A 221 -5.46 21.23 -20.43
C THR A 221 -5.58 20.01 -19.51
N GLY A 222 -4.62 19.85 -18.60
CA GLY A 222 -4.66 18.85 -17.53
C GLY A 222 -5.39 19.35 -16.28
N ASN A 223 -5.22 18.65 -15.15
CA ASN A 223 -5.79 19.05 -13.86
C ASN A 223 -7.31 19.24 -13.86
N THR A 224 -8.03 18.42 -14.62
CA THR A 224 -9.49 18.41 -14.54
C THR A 224 -9.93 17.79 -13.21
N GLN A 225 -11.00 18.29 -12.59
CA GLN A 225 -11.61 17.72 -11.37
C GLN A 225 -12.29 16.35 -11.58
N ASN A 226 -12.09 15.71 -12.73
CA ASN A 226 -12.64 14.39 -13.01
C ASN A 226 -11.67 13.32 -12.49
N PRO A 227 -12.04 12.50 -11.48
CA PRO A 227 -11.14 11.52 -10.87
C PRO A 227 -10.66 10.46 -11.87
N TYR A 228 -11.51 10.03 -12.81
CA TYR A 228 -11.11 9.10 -13.88
C TYR A 228 -10.06 9.69 -14.81
N ALA A 229 -10.11 11.01 -15.02
CA ALA A 229 -9.11 11.70 -15.82
C ALA A 229 -7.78 11.78 -15.07
N ILE A 230 -7.78 11.89 -13.74
CA ILE A 230 -6.56 11.91 -12.92
C ILE A 230 -5.90 10.54 -12.92
N GLU A 231 -6.65 9.48 -12.59
CA GLU A 231 -6.13 8.10 -12.57
C GLU A 231 -5.52 7.69 -13.92
N LYS A 232 -6.18 8.06 -15.02
CA LYS A 232 -5.68 7.79 -16.38
C LYS A 232 -4.43 8.59 -16.73
N ASN A 233 -4.27 9.80 -16.18
CA ASN A 233 -3.25 10.75 -16.62
C ASN A 233 -2.09 10.96 -15.65
N VAL A 234 -2.21 10.59 -14.38
CA VAL A 234 -1.18 10.80 -13.37
C VAL A 234 -0.77 9.44 -12.82
N GLN A 235 0.38 8.94 -13.26
CA GLN A 235 0.93 7.65 -12.85
C GLN A 235 1.96 7.84 -11.71
N PRO A 236 2.08 6.87 -10.78
CA PRO A 236 3.08 6.90 -9.70
C PRO A 236 4.53 6.83 -10.21
#